data_AF-A0AAD7DGT8-F1
#
_entry.id   AF-A0AAD7DGT8-F1
#
_cell.length_a   1.000
_cell.length_b   1.000
_cell.length_c   1.000
_cell.angle_alpha   90.00
_cell.angle_beta   90.00
_cell.angle_gamma   90.00
#
_symmetry.space_group_name_H-M   'P 1'
#
loop_
_entity.id
_entity.type
_entity.pdbx_description
1 polymer ?
#
loop_
_entity_poly.entity_id
_entity_poly.type
_entity_poly.pdbx_seq_one_letter_code
_entity_poly.pdbx_strand_id
1 'polypeptide(L)'
;MYLHHPEFAKELEAYVTILPHNANCPWAPFGGVVVNLNACSDAHLDPLDLKKRCVVIPLMRNCRGGGLVLHEARLVLDLHSGDVVLFPSGRFTHFNLHY
;
A
#
# COMPACT_ATOMS: atom_id res chain seq x y z
N MET A 1 -3.07 9.22 15.48
CA MET A 1 -3.21 7.87 14.91
C MET A 1 -2.29 6.95 15.69
N TYR A 2 -2.80 6.19 16.67
CA TYR A 2 -1.97 5.27 17.45
C TYR A 2 -1.59 4.09 16.55
N LEU A 3 -0.33 4.01 16.15
CA LEU A 3 0.20 2.88 15.40
C LEU A 3 0.23 1.66 16.34
N HIS A 4 -0.70 0.71 16.14
CA HIS A 4 -0.72 -0.59 16.83
C HIS A 4 0.51 -1.48 16.52
N HIS A 5 1.51 -0.96 15.80
CA HIS A 5 2.77 -1.63 15.43
C HIS A 5 3.95 -0.64 15.54
N PRO A 6 4.46 -0.37 16.75
CA PRO A 6 5.54 0.60 16.97
C PRO A 6 6.85 0.21 16.29
N GLU A 7 7.15 -1.07 16.17
CA GLU A 7 8.35 -1.56 15.49
C GLU A 7 8.30 -1.28 13.98
N PHE A 8 7.12 -1.44 13.36
CA PHE A 8 6.94 -1.07 11.94
C PHE A 8 7.12 0.44 11.72
N ALA A 9 6.62 1.26 12.66
CA ALA A 9 6.79 2.72 12.58
C ALA A 9 8.27 3.12 12.61
N LYS A 10 9.06 2.51 13.50
CA LYS A 10 10.52 2.74 13.60
C LYS A 10 11.26 2.26 12.36
N GLU A 11 10.93 1.08 11.84
CA GLU A 11 11.53 0.56 10.60
C GLU A 11 11.26 1.49 9.41
N LEU A 12 10.03 2.00 9.32
CA LEU A 12 9.61 2.92 8.27
C LEU A 12 10.32 4.28 8.39
N GLU A 13 10.42 4.82 9.62
CA GLU A 13 11.17 6.04 9.93
C GLU A 13 12.66 5.92 9.56
N ALA A 14 13.31 4.80 9.89
CA ALA A 14 14.70 4.54 9.50
C ALA A 14 14.88 4.50 7.98
N TYR A 15 13.89 3.99 7.24
CA TYR A 15 13.94 3.92 5.78
C TYR A 15 13.83 5.28 5.10
N VAL A 16 13.01 6.20 5.62
CA VAL A 16 12.79 7.52 4.99
C VAL A 16 13.74 8.61 5.46
N THR A 17 14.46 8.39 6.56
CA THR A 17 15.43 9.36 7.12
C THR A 17 16.83 9.24 6.51
N ILE A 18 17.17 8.10 5.87
CA ILE A 18 18.47 7.86 5.26
C ILE A 18 18.33 7.86 3.73
N LEU A 19 18.00 9.02 3.16
CA LEU A 19 18.03 9.20 1.71
C LEU A 19 19.39 9.74 1.24
N PRO A 20 19.81 9.43 -0.01
CA PRO A 20 21.01 10.01 -0.60
C PRO A 20 20.99 11.53 -0.46
N HIS A 21 22.13 12.11 -0.06
CA HIS A 21 22.34 13.56 0.08
C HIS A 21 21.57 14.22 1.23
N ASN A 22 21.19 13.47 2.27
CA ASN A 22 20.46 14.01 3.43
C ASN A 22 19.14 14.71 3.01
N ALA A 23 18.53 14.21 1.94
CA ALA A 23 17.28 14.72 1.43
C ALA A 23 16.11 14.27 2.32
N ASN A 24 15.11 15.13 2.48
CA ASN A 24 13.85 14.74 3.11
C ASN A 24 13.00 13.95 2.11
N CYS A 25 12.37 12.86 2.56
CA CYS A 25 11.39 12.17 1.75
C CYS A 25 10.10 13.01 1.68
N PRO A 26 9.66 13.48 0.48
CA PRO A 26 8.41 14.24 0.38
C PRO A 26 7.17 13.42 0.74
N TRP A 27 7.31 12.09 0.76
CA TRP A 27 6.23 11.14 1.03
C TRP A 27 6.34 10.48 2.40
N ALA A 28 7.18 11.02 3.29
CA ALA A 28 7.35 10.50 4.64
C ALA A 28 5.98 10.29 5.34
N PRO A 29 5.77 9.14 6.01
CA PRO A 29 6.76 8.12 6.32
C PRO A 29 6.96 7.08 5.20
N PHE A 30 6.34 7.19 4.03
CA PHE A 30 6.51 6.22 2.95
C PHE A 30 7.74 6.53 2.09
N GLY A 31 8.46 5.50 1.64
CA GLY A 31 9.61 5.65 0.76
C GLY A 31 9.27 6.10 -0.67
N GLY A 32 7.99 6.05 -1.04
CA GLY A 32 7.47 6.46 -2.35
C GLY A 32 5.95 6.38 -2.38
N VAL A 33 5.35 6.96 -3.41
CA VAL A 33 3.91 6.91 -3.67
C VAL A 33 3.66 6.59 -5.14
N VAL A 34 2.63 5.79 -5.41
CA VAL A 34 2.13 5.51 -6.76
C VAL A 34 0.66 5.90 -6.80
N VAL A 35 0.26 6.63 -7.84
CA VAL A 35 -1.14 7.02 -8.06
C VAL A 35 -1.66 6.23 -9.26
N ASN A 36 -2.59 5.31 -9.00
CA ASN A 36 -3.24 4.53 -10.04
C ASN A 36 -4.61 5.14 -10.38
N LEU A 37 -4.77 5.61 -11.61
CA LEU A 37 -6.07 6.09 -12.12
C LEU A 37 -6.79 4.93 -12.80
N ASN A 38 -8.03 4.63 -12.36
CA ASN A 38 -8.76 3.44 -12.79
C ASN A 38 -7.92 2.16 -12.62
N ALA A 39 -7.31 2.02 -11.44
CA ALA A 39 -6.43 0.90 -11.09
C ALA A 39 -7.02 -0.45 -11.53
N CYS A 40 -6.38 -1.06 -12.51
CA CYS A 40 -6.60 -2.43 -12.92
C CYS A 40 -5.22 -3.00 -13.16
N SER A 41 -4.84 -3.97 -12.34
CA SER A 41 -3.50 -4.54 -12.34
C SER A 41 -3.59 -6.05 -12.51
N ASP A 42 -2.57 -6.64 -13.13
CA ASP A 42 -2.43 -8.09 -13.13
C ASP A 42 -2.02 -8.58 -11.73
N ALA A 43 -2.28 -9.84 -11.43
CA ALA A 43 -1.86 -10.47 -10.19
C ALA A 43 -0.33 -10.43 -10.03
N HIS A 44 0.16 -9.80 -8.96
CA HIS A 44 1.59 -9.66 -8.71
C HIS A 44 1.94 -9.67 -7.21
N LEU A 45 3.24 -9.80 -6.95
CA LEU A 45 3.88 -9.55 -5.66
C LEU A 45 4.79 -8.34 -5.80
N ASP A 46 5.06 -7.67 -4.68
CA ASP A 46 6.12 -6.66 -4.59
C ASP A 46 7.34 -7.25 -3.87
N PRO A 47 8.21 -8.01 -4.56
CA PRO A 47 9.31 -8.73 -3.91
C PRO A 47 10.40 -7.79 -3.37
N LEU A 48 10.41 -6.51 -3.74
CA LEU A 48 11.34 -5.52 -3.21
C LEU A 48 10.84 -4.89 -1.90
N ASP A 49 9.58 -5.15 -1.53
CA ASP A 49 8.99 -4.78 -0.25
C ASP A 49 9.24 -5.83 0.84
N LEU A 50 10.36 -6.57 0.79
CA LEU A 50 10.66 -7.60 1.79
C LEU A 50 10.64 -7.02 3.22
N LYS A 51 9.66 -7.49 4.02
CA LYS A 51 9.21 -7.01 5.35
C LYS A 51 8.36 -5.73 5.38
N LYS A 52 8.28 -5.00 4.28
CA LYS A 52 7.55 -3.74 4.13
C LYS A 52 6.09 -4.02 3.77
N ARG A 53 5.23 -3.14 4.26
CA ARG A 53 3.78 -3.24 4.07
C ARG A 53 3.39 -2.22 3.01
N CYS A 54 2.58 -2.64 2.05
CA CYS A 54 1.96 -1.72 1.11
C CYS A 54 0.75 -1.07 1.79
N VAL A 55 0.55 0.21 1.53
CA VAL A 55 -0.63 0.97 1.96
C VAL A 55 -1.42 1.37 0.73
N VAL A 56 -2.68 0.95 0.67
CA VAL A 56 -3.62 1.34 -0.38
C VAL A 56 -4.66 2.27 0.22
N ILE A 57 -4.80 3.46 -0.38
CA ILE A 57 -5.77 4.47 -0.01
C ILE A 57 -6.60 4.82 -1.26
N PRO A 58 -7.87 4.36 -1.35
CA PRO A 58 -8.78 4.79 -2.40
C PRO A 58 -9.11 6.29 -2.24
N LEU A 59 -8.91 7.07 -3.30
CA LEU A 59 -9.18 8.50 -3.29
C LEU A 59 -10.53 8.87 -3.93
N MET A 60 -11.06 8.03 -4.81
CA MET A 60 -12.27 8.34 -5.58
C MET A 60 -13.56 7.97 -4.82
N ARG A 61 -14.62 8.74 -5.08
CA ARG A 61 -15.98 8.51 -4.57
C ARG A 61 -16.87 7.97 -5.68
N ASN A 62 -17.85 7.14 -5.29
CA ASN A 62 -18.88 6.60 -6.19
C ASN A 62 -18.34 5.73 -7.35
N CYS A 63 -17.17 5.13 -7.18
CA CYS A 63 -16.70 4.08 -8.09
C CYS A 63 -17.48 2.78 -7.81
N ARG A 64 -17.72 2.00 -8.86
CA ARG A 64 -18.19 0.61 -8.76
C ARG A 64 -17.05 -0.29 -9.25
N GLY A 65 -17.00 -1.54 -8.79
CA GLY A 65 -15.89 -2.44 -9.14
C GLY A 65 -14.57 -2.01 -8.50
N GLY A 66 -13.43 -2.31 -9.13
CA GLY A 66 -12.12 -1.86 -8.65
C GLY A 66 -11.55 -2.60 -7.43
N GLY A 67 -12.29 -3.61 -6.91
CA GLY A 67 -11.97 -4.28 -5.67
C GLY A 67 -10.54 -4.80 -5.60
N LEU A 68 -9.89 -4.62 -4.44
CA LEU A 68 -8.55 -5.12 -4.17
C LEU A 68 -8.63 -6.58 -3.75
N VAL A 69 -8.00 -7.46 -4.51
CA VAL A 69 -7.93 -8.88 -4.21
C VAL A 69 -6.65 -9.19 -3.44
N LEU A 70 -6.77 -9.95 -2.34
CA LEU A 70 -5.66 -10.56 -1.61
C LEU A 70 -5.81 -12.09 -1.72
N HIS A 71 -5.10 -12.69 -2.67
CA HIS A 71 -5.39 -14.05 -3.13
C HIS A 71 -5.20 -15.11 -2.04
N GLU A 72 -4.08 -15.07 -1.31
CA GLU A 72 -3.77 -16.04 -0.25
C GLU A 72 -4.73 -15.90 0.94
N ALA A 73 -5.32 -14.72 1.15
CA ALA A 73 -6.35 -14.49 2.16
C ALA A 73 -7.75 -14.89 1.67
N ARG A 74 -7.91 -15.20 0.38
CA ARG A 74 -9.20 -15.44 -0.30
C ARG A 74 -10.18 -14.29 -0.05
N LEU A 75 -9.66 -13.07 -0.07
CA LEU A 75 -10.41 -11.87 0.29
C LEU A 75 -10.46 -10.92 -0.90
N VAL A 76 -11.65 -10.38 -1.14
CA VAL A 76 -11.87 -9.24 -2.04
C VAL A 76 -12.34 -8.09 -1.18
N LEU A 77 -11.58 -6.99 -1.20
CA LEU A 77 -11.87 -5.78 -0.46
C LEU A 77 -12.51 -4.76 -1.39
N ASP A 78 -13.77 -4.43 -1.11
CA ASP A 78 -14.50 -3.36 -1.79
C ASP A 78 -14.21 -2.02 -1.10
N LEU A 79 -13.20 -1.32 -1.59
CA LEU A 79 -12.60 -0.16 -0.92
C LEU A 79 -13.27 1.15 -1.34
N HIS A 80 -13.60 1.97 -0.35
CA HIS A 80 -14.26 3.25 -0.50
C HIS A 80 -13.39 4.40 0.00
N SER A 81 -13.62 5.61 -0.52
CA SER A 81 -12.92 6.82 -0.05
C SER A 81 -13.00 6.95 1.48
N GLY A 82 -11.83 6.99 2.12
CA GLY A 82 -11.69 7.00 3.58
C GLY A 82 -11.14 5.70 4.18
N ASP A 83 -11.20 4.59 3.43
CA ASP A 83 -10.59 3.33 3.84
C ASP A 83 -9.06 3.39 3.73
N VAL A 84 -8.39 2.59 4.54
CA VAL A 84 -6.94 2.40 4.50
C VAL A 84 -6.65 0.92 4.67
N VAL A 85 -5.99 0.32 3.68
CA VAL A 85 -5.56 -1.09 3.75
C VAL A 85 -4.06 -1.14 3.88
N LEU A 86 -3.59 -1.95 4.83
CA LEU A 86 -2.19 -2.22 5.08
C LEU A 86 -1.95 -3.73 5.02
N PHE A 87 -1.13 -4.20 4.10
CA PHE A 87 -0.86 -5.64 3.93
C PHE A 87 0.60 -5.90 3.48
N PRO A 88 1.16 -7.10 3.72
CA PRO A 88 2.52 -7.41 3.30
C PRO A 88 2.53 -7.80 1.81
N SER A 89 2.76 -6.83 0.93
CA SER A 89 2.73 -6.95 -0.55
C SER A 89 3.74 -7.95 -1.11
N GLY A 90 4.86 -8.17 -0.44
CA GLY A 90 5.82 -9.22 -0.81
C GLY A 90 5.40 -10.65 -0.43
N ARG A 91 4.24 -10.83 0.23
CA ARG A 91 3.71 -12.15 0.65
C ARG A 91 2.30 -12.44 0.17
N PHE A 92 1.55 -11.42 -0.25
CA PHE A 92 0.22 -11.58 -0.80
C PHE A 92 0.22 -11.21 -2.28
N THR A 93 -0.14 -12.18 -3.11
CA THR A 93 -0.48 -11.93 -4.50
C THR A 93 -1.73 -11.05 -4.52
N HIS A 94 -1.60 -9.87 -5.12
CA HIS A 94 -2.65 -8.85 -5.10
C HIS A 94 -2.86 -8.21 -6.46
N PHE A 95 -4.08 -7.74 -6.69
CA PHE A 95 -4.51 -7.08 -7.92
C PHE A 95 -5.83 -6.33 -7.74
N ASN A 96 -6.14 -5.44 -8.68
CA ASN A 96 -7.42 -4.73 -8.75
C ASN A 96 -8.33 -5.33 -9.82
N LEU A 97 -9.60 -5.51 -9.48
CA LEU A 97 -10.65 -5.81 -10.46
C LEU A 97 -10.95 -4.58 -11.33
N HIS A 98 -11.69 -4.78 -12.43
CA HIS A 98 -12.14 -3.67 -13.27
C HIS A 98 -13.15 -2.76 -12.54
N TYR A 99 -13.04 -1.46 -12.79
CA TYR A 99 -14.04 -0.44 -12.42
C TYR A 99 -15.23 -0.45 -13.38
#